data_AF-A0A177ULN3-F1
#
_entry.id   AF-A0A177ULN3-F1
#
_cell.length_a   1.000
_cell.length_b   1.000
_cell.length_c   1.000
_cell.angle_alpha   90.00
_cell.angle_beta   90.00
_cell.angle_gamma   90.00
#
_symmetry.space_group_name_H-M   'P 1'
#
loop_
_entity.id
_entity.type
_entity.pdbx_description
1 polymer ?
#
loop_
_entity_poly.entity_id
_entity_poly.type
_entity_poly.pdbx_seq_one_letter_code
_entity_poly.pdbx_strand_id
1 'polypeptide(L)'
;MFYPRLLQTLTFLILTALANSAPLPDSVCPSCPSPPPPSALQARAGPGVPRILQEAAMWKQVYSNYYTAWLDLVNEQKRLGFRHISQLDSLPPAARERFRQILDQTDEAAQGMNRALLEVERLRRMDQVNMHYIMDALNMHIVERPRHG
;
A
#
# COMPACT_ATOMS: atom_id res chain seq x y z
N MET A 1 -6.56 28.31 -27.88
CA MET A 1 -6.46 27.25 -28.90
C MET A 1 -7.19 26.03 -28.36
N PHE A 2 -8.39 25.74 -28.89
CA PHE A 2 -9.13 24.53 -28.55
C PHE A 2 -8.53 23.37 -29.33
N TYR A 3 -8.21 22.27 -28.64
CA TYR A 3 -7.60 21.08 -29.24
C TYR A 3 -8.71 20.08 -29.63
N PRO A 4 -9.21 20.10 -30.89
CA PRO A 4 -10.34 19.29 -31.30
C PRO A 4 -10.06 17.78 -31.19
N ARG A 5 -8.79 17.36 -31.27
CA ARG A 5 -8.38 15.96 -31.14
C ARG A 5 -8.46 15.43 -29.70
N LEU A 6 -8.35 16.31 -28.71
CA LEU A 6 -8.37 15.93 -27.29
C LEU A 6 -9.81 15.71 -26.80
N LEU A 7 -10.75 16.47 -27.38
CA LEU A 7 -12.19 16.28 -27.17
C LEU A 7 -12.65 14.93 -27.74
N GLN A 8 -12.15 14.54 -28.91
CA GLN A 8 -12.51 13.30 -29.58
C GLN A 8 -12.05 12.07 -28.77
N THR A 9 -10.85 12.09 -28.21
CA THR A 9 -10.36 11.00 -27.34
C THR A 9 -11.14 10.87 -26.03
N LEU A 10 -11.64 11.98 -25.48
CA LEU A 10 -12.45 11.96 -24.26
C LEU A 10 -13.80 11.27 -24.50
N THR A 11 -14.44 11.53 -25.64
CA THR A 11 -15.73 10.91 -25.99
C THR A 11 -15.61 9.39 -26.15
N PHE A 12 -14.53 8.89 -26.76
CA PHE A 12 -14.28 7.44 -26.87
C PHE A 12 -13.98 6.77 -25.52
N LEU A 13 -13.34 7.47 -24.58
CA LEU A 13 -13.12 6.97 -23.22
C LEU A 13 -14.42 6.87 -22.41
N ILE A 14 -15.36 7.79 -22.61
CA ILE A 14 -16.68 7.73 -21.93
C ILE A 14 -17.54 6.59 -22.51
N LEU A 15 -17.48 6.36 -23.83
CA LEU A 15 -18.20 5.27 -24.50
C LEU A 15 -17.72 3.87 -24.07
N THR A 16 -16.41 3.69 -23.84
CA THR A 16 -15.87 2.42 -23.35
C THR A 16 -16.20 2.16 -21.87
N ALA A 17 -16.38 3.21 -21.07
CA ALA A 17 -16.83 3.08 -19.69
C ALA A 17 -18.32 2.70 -19.57
N LEU A 18 -19.19 3.15 -20.50
CA LEU A 18 -20.62 2.78 -20.51
C LEU A 18 -20.88 1.34 -20.98
N ALA A 19 -19.95 0.72 -21.73
CA ALA A 19 -20.11 -0.66 -22.20
C ALA A 19 -19.98 -1.71 -21.07
N ASN A 20 -19.46 -1.33 -19.90
CA ASN A 20 -19.32 -2.23 -18.74
C ASN A 20 -20.47 -2.13 -17.73
N SER A 21 -21.52 -1.35 -18.01
CA SER A 21 -22.63 -1.12 -17.08
C SER A 21 -24.01 -1.40 -17.69
N ALA A 22 -24.14 -2.50 -18.42
CA ALA A 22 -25.43 -3.08 -18.72
C ALA A 22 -25.39 -4.58 -18.39
N PRO A 23 -26.16 -5.08 -17.41
CA PRO A 23 -26.43 -6.51 -17.37
C PRO A 23 -27.13 -6.86 -18.67
N LEU A 24 -26.61 -7.84 -19.40
CA LEU A 24 -27.26 -8.35 -20.61
C LEU A 24 -28.72 -8.68 -20.25
N PRO A 25 -29.72 -8.27 -21.06
CA PRO A 25 -31.05 -8.83 -20.90
C PRO A 25 -30.93 -10.33 -21.11
N ASP A 26 -31.35 -11.10 -20.10
CA ASP A 26 -31.38 -12.55 -20.17
C ASP A 26 -32.09 -12.97 -21.45
N SER A 27 -31.31 -13.42 -22.44
CA SER A 27 -31.87 -14.18 -23.54
C SER A 27 -32.30 -15.51 -22.91
N VAL A 28 -33.56 -15.58 -22.51
CA VAL A 28 -34.21 -16.81 -22.08
C VAL A 28 -34.16 -17.76 -23.27
N CYS A 29 -33.08 -18.52 -23.32
CA CYS A 29 -32.90 -19.67 -24.18
C CYS A 29 -33.67 -20.81 -23.52
N PRO A 30 -34.84 -21.22 -24.04
CA PRO A 30 -35.69 -22.20 -23.37
C PRO A 30 -35.08 -23.61 -23.32
N SER A 31 -33.90 -23.83 -23.92
CA SER A 31 -33.23 -25.14 -23.98
C SER A 31 -31.75 -25.11 -23.59
N CYS A 32 -31.27 -24.02 -23.00
CA CYS A 32 -29.88 -23.98 -22.56
C CYS A 32 -29.72 -24.81 -21.28
N PRO A 33 -28.73 -25.74 -21.21
CA PRO A 33 -28.45 -26.46 -19.99
C PRO A 33 -28.06 -25.45 -18.92
N SER A 34 -28.65 -25.60 -17.73
CA SER A 34 -28.34 -24.76 -16.57
C SER A 34 -26.83 -24.76 -16.35
N PRO A 35 -26.17 -23.59 -16.21
CA PRO A 35 -24.76 -23.57 -15.85
C PRO A 35 -24.59 -24.36 -14.54
N PRO A 36 -23.57 -25.23 -14.45
CA PRO A 36 -23.35 -26.02 -13.26
C PRO A 36 -23.23 -25.08 -12.05
N PRO A 37 -23.81 -25.44 -10.90
CA PRO A 37 -23.75 -24.61 -9.71
C PRO A 37 -22.29 -24.27 -9.41
N PRO A 38 -21.97 -23.03 -9.03
CA PRO A 38 -20.62 -22.66 -8.66
C PRO A 38 -20.13 -23.62 -7.58
N SER A 39 -19.00 -24.28 -7.84
CA SER A 39 -18.42 -25.26 -6.94
C SER A 39 -18.27 -24.64 -5.55
N ALA A 40 -18.68 -25.36 -4.50
CA ALA A 40 -18.63 -24.89 -3.11
C ALA A 40 -17.23 -24.41 -2.64
N LEU A 41 -16.18 -24.77 -3.38
CA LEU A 41 -14.81 -24.28 -3.18
C LEU A 41 -14.67 -22.77 -3.46
N GLN A 42 -15.47 -22.21 -4.38
CA GLN A 42 -15.37 -20.80 -4.77
C GLN A 42 -16.01 -19.85 -3.73
N ALA A 43 -16.91 -20.37 -2.89
CA ALA A 43 -17.54 -19.61 -1.81
C ALA A 43 -16.58 -19.32 -0.63
N ARG A 44 -15.40 -19.96 -0.57
CA ARG A 44 -14.39 -19.69 0.47
C ARG A 44 -13.32 -18.69 0.04
N ALA A 45 -13.23 -18.38 -1.25
CA ALA A 45 -12.33 -17.37 -1.78
C ALA A 45 -13.09 -16.06 -1.95
N GLY A 46 -13.57 -15.48 -0.84
CA GLY A 46 -14.02 -14.09 -0.87
C GLY A 46 -12.89 -13.19 -1.38
N PRO A 47 -13.18 -12.05 -2.05
CA PRO A 47 -12.17 -11.06 -2.42
C PRO A 47 -11.67 -10.36 -1.16
N GLY A 48 -10.94 -11.09 -0.32
CA GLY A 48 -10.24 -10.55 0.82
C GLY A 48 -9.02 -9.80 0.31
N VAL A 49 -8.88 -8.54 0.71
CA VAL A 49 -7.62 -7.82 0.54
C VAL A 49 -6.51 -8.72 1.10
N PRO A 50 -5.45 -9.03 0.34
CA PRO A 50 -4.33 -9.81 0.83
C PRO A 50 -3.87 -9.28 2.19
N ARG A 51 -3.79 -10.16 3.20
CA ARG A 51 -3.40 -9.80 4.58
C ARG A 51 -2.12 -8.95 4.63
N ILE A 52 -1.20 -9.20 3.71
CA ILE A 52 0.06 -8.44 3.53
C ILE A 52 -0.21 -6.95 3.27
N LEU A 53 -1.23 -6.59 2.47
CA LEU A 53 -1.57 -5.20 2.19
C LEU A 53 -2.13 -4.48 3.42
N GLN A 54 -2.89 -5.20 4.27
CA GLN A 54 -3.40 -4.65 5.52
C GLN A 54 -2.29 -4.41 6.54
N GLU A 55 -1.37 -5.37 6.68
CA GLU A 55 -0.20 -5.23 7.56
C GLU A 55 0.73 -4.10 7.07
N ALA A 56 0.95 -3.97 5.75
CA ALA A 56 1.74 -2.88 5.19
C ALA A 56 1.08 -1.50 5.43
N ALA A 57 -0.24 -1.41 5.33
CA ALA A 57 -0.97 -0.17 5.62
C ALA A 57 -0.84 0.26 7.09
N MET A 58 -0.88 -0.70 8.02
CA MET A 58 -0.63 -0.46 9.44
C MET A 58 0.79 0.08 9.67
N TRP A 59 1.82 -0.56 9.11
CA TRP A 59 3.20 -0.08 9.27
C TRP A 59 3.44 1.29 8.63
N LYS A 60 2.77 1.58 7.50
CA LYS A 60 2.77 2.92 6.91
C LYS A 60 2.17 3.97 7.86
N GLN A 61 1.10 3.62 8.57
CA GLN A 61 0.52 4.51 9.59
C GLN A 61 1.47 4.71 10.78
N VAL A 62 2.12 3.65 11.27
CA VAL A 62 3.14 3.74 12.33
C VAL A 62 4.29 4.67 11.91
N TYR A 63 4.80 4.49 10.68
CA TYR A 63 5.82 5.39 10.13
C TYR A 63 5.36 6.84 10.11
N SER A 64 4.12 7.09 9.63
CA SER A 64 3.56 8.44 9.56
C SER A 64 3.49 9.10 10.94
N ASN A 65 3.13 8.35 11.99
CA ASN A 65 3.06 8.89 13.35
C ASN A 65 4.44 9.34 13.85
N TYR A 66 5.47 8.52 13.65
CA TYR A 66 6.84 8.90 14.03
C TYR A 66 7.38 10.06 13.20
N TYR A 67 7.05 10.11 11.91
CA TYR A 67 7.41 11.24 11.04
C TYR A 67 6.76 12.55 11.50
N THR A 68 5.48 12.52 11.88
CA THR A 68 4.80 13.70 12.45
C THR A 68 5.44 14.12 13.76
N ALA A 69 5.71 13.19 14.68
CA ALA A 69 6.39 13.50 15.94
C ALA A 69 7.78 14.13 15.69
N TRP A 70 8.54 13.60 14.74
CA TRP A 70 9.83 14.16 14.35
C TRP A 70 9.71 15.59 13.81
N LEU A 71 8.70 15.86 12.96
CA LEU A 71 8.44 17.22 12.46
C LEU A 71 8.10 18.20 13.58
N ASP A 72 7.30 17.78 14.55
CA ASP A 72 6.93 18.61 15.71
C ASP A 72 8.16 18.97 16.54
N LEU A 73 9.06 18.01 16.76
CA LEU A 73 10.33 18.23 17.46
C LEU A 73 11.27 19.19 16.71
N VAL A 74 11.36 19.05 15.38
CA VAL A 74 12.13 19.99 14.54
C VAL A 74 11.54 21.40 14.59
N ASN A 75 10.22 21.53 14.60
CA ASN A 75 9.54 22.82 14.71
C ASN A 75 9.75 23.44 16.09
N GLU A 76 9.73 22.64 17.16
CA GLU A 76 10.05 23.09 18.51
C GLU A 76 11.49 23.59 18.61
N GLN A 77 12.46 22.85 18.04
CA GLN A 77 13.85 23.30 17.97
C GLN A 77 13.97 24.67 17.26
N LYS A 78 13.28 24.85 16.13
CA LYS A 78 13.25 26.14 15.41
C LYS A 78 12.65 27.26 16.26
N ARG A 79 11.57 26.98 16.99
CA ARG A 79 10.90 27.94 17.90
C ARG A 79 11.82 28.39 19.02
N LEU A 80 12.66 27.49 19.53
CA LEU A 80 13.68 27.79 20.53
C LEU A 80 14.87 28.59 19.96
N GLY A 81 14.88 28.90 18.66
CA GLY A 81 15.95 29.66 18.01
C GLY A 81 17.23 28.85 17.78
N PHE A 82 17.17 27.53 17.98
CA PHE A 82 18.32 26.63 17.87
C PHE A 82 18.67 26.34 16.42
N ARG A 83 19.75 26.95 15.93
CA ARG A 83 20.26 26.70 14.58
C ARG A 83 21.49 25.81 14.57
N HIS A 84 22.30 25.88 15.62
CA HIS A 84 23.55 25.13 15.71
C HIS A 84 23.81 24.58 17.11
N ILE A 85 24.42 23.39 17.16
CA ILE A 85 24.78 22.72 18.42
C ILE A 85 25.82 23.49 19.24
N SER A 86 26.61 24.36 18.60
CA SER A 86 27.55 25.25 19.30
C SER A 86 26.87 26.28 20.21
N GLN A 87 25.56 26.50 20.05
CA GLN A 87 24.78 27.40 20.90
C GLN A 87 24.35 26.74 22.22
N LEU A 88 24.62 25.45 22.41
CA LEU A 88 24.14 24.66 23.54
C LEU A 88 24.77 25.08 24.88
N ASP A 89 26.04 25.47 24.85
CA ASP A 89 26.76 25.90 26.06
C ASP A 89 26.35 27.31 26.51
N SER A 90 25.90 28.15 25.58
CA SER A 90 25.38 29.49 25.87
C SER A 90 23.94 29.51 26.43
N LEU A 91 23.28 28.36 26.50
CA LEU A 91 21.91 28.26 26.99
C LEU A 91 21.80 28.37 28.52
N PRO A 92 20.70 28.97 29.03
CA PRO A 92 20.24 28.73 30.38
C PRO A 92 20.07 27.22 30.65
N PRO A 93 20.36 26.73 31.88
CA PRO A 93 20.28 25.31 32.20
C PRO A 93 18.95 24.64 31.83
N ALA A 94 17.82 25.33 32.05
CA ALA A 94 16.49 24.82 31.71
C ALA A 94 16.29 24.62 30.21
N ALA A 95 16.81 25.52 29.38
CA ALA A 95 16.73 25.41 27.92
C ALA A 95 17.64 24.29 27.39
N ARG A 96 18.82 24.11 28.01
CA ARG A 96 19.74 23.02 27.68
C ARG A 96 19.12 21.66 27.97
N GLU A 97 18.46 21.53 29.12
CA GLU A 97 17.77 20.31 29.50
C GLU A 97 16.60 20.01 28.55
N ARG A 98 15.81 21.04 28.20
CA ARG A 98 14.74 20.88 27.21
C ARG A 98 15.26 20.44 25.85
N PHE A 99 16.41 20.97 25.42
CA PHE A 99 17.02 20.56 24.16
C PHE A 99 17.50 19.10 24.18
N ARG A 100 18.08 18.64 25.30
CA ARG A 100 18.45 17.22 25.46
C ARG A 100 17.24 16.31 25.33
N GLN A 101 16.13 16.66 25.99
CA GLN A 101 14.88 15.92 25.85
C GLN A 101 14.38 15.86 24.40
N ILE A 102 14.47 16.99 23.66
CA ILE A 102 14.10 17.03 22.24
C ILE A 102 15.00 16.11 21.42
N LEU A 103 16.32 16.10 21.67
CA LEU A 103 17.26 15.20 21.00
C LEU A 103 16.90 13.73 21.24
N ASP A 104 16.67 13.34 22.50
CA ASP A 104 16.33 11.96 22.85
C ASP A 104 15.03 11.51 22.18
N GLN A 105 14.00 12.38 22.19
CA GLN A 105 12.72 12.12 21.52
C GLN A 105 12.87 12.06 19.99
N THR A 106 13.79 12.85 19.43
CA THR A 106 14.06 12.85 17.99
C THR A 106 14.73 11.54 17.58
N ASP A 107 15.67 11.04 18.39
CA ASP A 107 16.32 9.75 18.15
C ASP A 107 15.30 8.60 18.26
N GLU A 108 14.43 8.61 19.28
CA GLU A 108 13.35 7.64 19.41
C GLU A 108 12.43 7.64 18.18
N ALA A 109 12.02 8.82 17.71
CA ALA A 109 11.19 8.95 16.52
C ALA A 109 11.90 8.42 15.25
N ALA A 110 13.19 8.72 15.11
CA ALA A 110 13.99 8.22 13.99
C ALA A 110 14.13 6.69 14.01
N GLN A 111 14.37 6.10 15.19
CA GLN A 111 14.39 4.66 15.36
C GLN A 111 13.04 4.02 15.05
N GLY A 112 11.93 4.64 15.48
CA GLY A 112 10.57 4.20 15.18
C GLY A 112 10.28 4.18 13.67
N MET A 113 10.65 5.25 12.96
CA MET A 113 10.57 5.32 11.50
C MET A 113 11.35 4.20 10.83
N ASN A 114 12.61 3.97 11.26
CA ASN A 114 13.46 2.94 10.67
C ASN A 114 12.88 1.53 10.90
N ARG A 115 12.39 1.23 12.10
CA ARG A 115 11.73 -0.06 12.39
C ARG A 115 10.50 -0.29 11.50
N ALA A 116 9.65 0.73 11.35
CA ALA A 116 8.48 0.63 10.48
C ALA A 116 8.86 0.39 9.00
N LEU A 117 9.91 1.04 8.50
CA LEU A 117 10.44 0.80 7.15
C LEU A 117 10.94 -0.63 6.97
N LEU A 118 11.69 -1.15 7.94
CA LEU A 118 12.21 -2.52 7.90
C LEU A 118 11.09 -3.56 7.85
N GLU A 119 10.00 -3.33 8.56
CA GLU A 119 8.82 -4.22 8.52
C GLU A 119 8.10 -4.17 7.17
N VAL A 120 7.92 -3.00 6.58
CA VAL A 120 7.36 -2.87 5.22
C VAL A 120 8.24 -3.61 4.20
N GLU A 121 9.56 -3.47 4.30
CA GLU A 121 10.49 -4.17 3.41
C GLU A 121 10.47 -5.69 3.63
N ARG A 122 10.33 -6.14 4.88
CA ARG A 122 10.15 -7.56 5.20
C ARG A 122 8.90 -8.13 4.54
N LEU A 123 7.77 -7.43 4.64
CA LEU A 123 6.50 -7.83 4.02
C LEU A 123 6.62 -7.88 2.49
N ARG A 124 7.27 -6.89 1.88
CA ARG A 124 7.54 -6.86 0.44
C ARG A 124 8.34 -8.07 -0.02
N ARG A 125 9.40 -8.44 0.70
CA ARG A 125 10.20 -9.64 0.39
C ARG A 125 9.39 -10.92 0.49
N MET A 126 8.54 -11.04 1.51
CA MET A 126 7.66 -12.21 1.66
C MET A 126 6.67 -12.33 0.50
N ASP A 127 6.09 -11.22 0.06
CA ASP A 127 5.17 -11.21 -1.09
C ASP A 127 5.88 -11.66 -2.39
N GLN A 128 7.09 -11.16 -2.64
CA GLN A 128 7.91 -11.58 -3.79
C GLN A 128 8.21 -13.08 -3.77
N VAL A 129 8.61 -13.62 -2.62
CA VAL A 129 8.88 -15.06 -2.47
C VAL A 129 7.62 -15.88 -2.70
N ASN A 130 6.49 -15.48 -2.11
CA ASN A 130 5.22 -16.18 -2.26
C ASN A 130 4.75 -16.20 -3.73
N MET A 131 4.89 -15.07 -4.45
CA MET A 131 4.58 -15.01 -5.88
C MET A 131 5.47 -15.94 -6.71
N HIS A 132 6.75 -16.07 -6.37
CA HIS A 132 7.66 -16.99 -7.06
C HIS A 132 7.23 -18.45 -6.87
N TYR A 133 6.94 -18.87 -5.63
CA TYR A 133 6.45 -20.23 -5.35
C TYR A 133 5.12 -20.55 -6.04
N ILE A 134 4.20 -19.60 -6.10
CA ILE A 134 2.92 -19.77 -6.81
C ILE A 134 3.15 -19.96 -8.31
N MET A 135 4.05 -19.16 -8.91
CA MET A 135 4.38 -19.29 -10.34
C MET A 135 5.05 -20.63 -10.66
N ASP A 136 5.93 -21.12 -9.78
CA ASP A 136 6.58 -22.43 -9.96
C ASP A 136 5.58 -23.59 -9.82
N ALA A 137 4.67 -23.52 -8.83
CA ALA A 137 3.61 -24.52 -8.66
C ALA A 137 2.62 -24.55 -9.84
N LEU A 138 2.26 -23.37 -10.39
CA LEU A 138 1.43 -23.27 -11.58
C LEU A 138 2.13 -23.84 -12.82
N ASN A 139 3.44 -23.60 -12.98
CA ASN A 139 4.22 -24.17 -14.07
C ASN A 139 4.31 -25.70 -13.99
N MET A 140 4.46 -26.28 -12.79
CA MET A 140 4.46 -27.74 -12.62
C MET A 140 3.10 -28.38 -12.98
N HIS A 141 1.99 -27.77 -12.57
CA HIS A 141 0.65 -28.29 -12.91
C HIS A 141 0.28 -28.16 -14.40
N ILE A 142 0.90 -27.24 -15.16
CA ILE A 142 0.71 -27.15 -16.61
C ILE A 142 1.44 -28.28 -17.35
N VAL A 143 2.58 -28.74 -16.82
CA VAL A 143 3.37 -29.84 -17.42
C VAL A 143 2.70 -31.21 -17.23
N GLU A 144 1.87 -31.39 -16.19
CA GLU A 144 1.24 -32.67 -15.87
C GLU A 144 -0.11 -32.94 -16.57
N ARG A 145 -0.61 -32.11 -17.50
CA ARG A 145 -1.81 -32.51 -18.26
C ARG A 145 -1.48 -33.70 -19.18
N PRO A 146 -2.03 -34.91 -18.94
CA PRO A 146 -1.87 -35.99 -19.89
C PRO A 146 -2.61 -35.60 -21.18
N ARG A 147 -1.91 -35.67 -22.31
CA ARG A 147 -2.55 -35.71 -23.63
C ARG A 147 -3.31 -37.03 -23.70
N HIS A 148 -4.57 -37.02 -23.29
CA HIS A 148 -5.50 -38.06 -23.70
C HIS A 148 -5.83 -37.80 -25.17
N GLY A 149 -5.29 -38.67 -26.02
CA GLY A 149 -5.71 -38.84 -27.41
C GLY A 149 -7.00 -39.65 -27.50
#